data_AF-A0A661YLR2-F1
#
_entry.id   AF-A0A661YLR2-F1
#
_cell.length_a   1.000
_cell.length_b   1.000
_cell.length_c   1.000
_cell.angle_alpha   90.00
_cell.angle_beta   90.00
_cell.angle_gamma   90.00
#
_symmetry.space_group_name_H-M   'P 1'
#
loop_
_entity.id
_entity.type
_entity.pdbx_description
1 polymer ?
#
loop_
_entity_poly.entity_id
_entity_poly.type
_entity_poly.pdbx_seq_one_letter_code
_entity_poly.pdbx_strand_id
1 'polypeptide(L)'
;MRFIVSSSLLSKNLTALSGVLNTSNTLPILDDFLFELKEDALMITASDLETTMTVSIPLDKAEDPGAVTIPAKILIDTLKTFADIPVQFTINKETLGVEISAGDGKYKLSGHKSDEFPQAPELEETTSVAISTDLLVNAINKTLFATGNDELRPVMSGVFLELTPDDITCVATDAHKLVRYRRTDFSASESASFIMPKKPLNQLKNILTVNEGEVNIEYNQTNAEFKFENVKMTCRLIDGKYPNYEAVIPTDNPNKLTVDRISLLNAIRRVAIFANQSTHQVRFKVSG
;
A
#
# COMPACT_ATOMS: atom_id res chain seq x y z
N MET A 1 -28.67 3.62 -10.04
CA MET A 1 -27.92 3.56 -8.78
C MET A 1 -27.98 4.93 -8.16
N ARG A 2 -28.39 5.02 -6.89
CA ARG A 2 -28.51 6.28 -6.18
C ARG A 2 -28.11 6.09 -4.72
N PHE A 3 -27.24 6.95 -4.21
CA PHE A 3 -26.80 6.90 -2.82
C PHE A 3 -26.38 8.28 -2.31
N ILE A 4 -26.31 8.42 -0.99
CA ILE A 4 -25.81 9.62 -0.30
C ILE A 4 -24.66 9.23 0.60
N VAL A 5 -23.57 9.99 0.57
CA VAL A 5 -22.37 9.79 1.40
C VAL A 5 -21.77 11.13 1.81
N SER A 6 -21.02 11.19 2.91
CA SER A 6 -20.24 12.40 3.24
C SER A 6 -19.12 12.62 2.22
N SER A 7 -18.94 13.85 1.77
CA SER A 7 -17.85 14.25 0.86
C SER A 7 -16.47 13.97 1.47
N SER A 8 -16.28 14.25 2.75
CA SER A 8 -14.99 14.09 3.44
C SER A 8 -14.64 12.61 3.61
N LEU A 9 -15.63 11.79 3.99
CA LEU A 9 -15.46 10.33 4.10
C LEU A 9 -15.13 9.71 2.75
N LEU A 10 -15.87 10.07 1.70
CA LEU A 10 -15.62 9.56 0.35
C LEU A 10 -14.24 10.01 -0.16
N SER A 11 -13.90 11.29 0.00
CA SER A 11 -12.62 11.85 -0.43
C SER A 11 -11.42 11.20 0.28
N LYS A 12 -11.51 10.92 1.59
CA LYS A 12 -10.49 10.18 2.34
C LYS A 12 -10.27 8.78 1.75
N ASN A 13 -11.35 8.02 1.55
CA ASN A 13 -11.29 6.65 1.03
C ASN A 13 -10.77 6.60 -0.42
N LEU A 14 -11.23 7.50 -1.30
CA LEU A 14 -10.75 7.58 -2.67
C LEU A 14 -9.27 8.00 -2.76
N THR A 15 -8.82 8.88 -1.86
CA THR A 15 -7.40 9.27 -1.80
C THR A 15 -6.54 8.08 -1.40
N ALA A 16 -6.99 7.26 -0.44
CA ALA A 16 -6.30 6.01 -0.08
C ALA A 16 -6.21 5.04 -1.26
N LEU A 17 -7.32 4.81 -1.97
CA LEU A 17 -7.38 3.95 -3.16
C LEU A 17 -6.50 4.47 -4.31
N SER A 18 -6.39 5.79 -4.47
CA SER A 18 -5.65 6.40 -5.59
C SER A 18 -4.18 6.01 -5.66
N GLY A 19 -3.58 5.60 -4.53
CA GLY A 19 -2.19 5.15 -4.52
C GLY A 19 -1.96 3.81 -5.23
N VAL A 20 -3.02 3.03 -5.47
CA VAL A 20 -2.96 1.82 -6.30
C VAL A 20 -2.86 2.16 -7.77
N LEU A 21 -3.48 3.27 -8.21
CA LEU A 21 -3.51 3.66 -9.62
C LEU A 21 -2.10 4.02 -10.11
N ASN A 22 -1.79 3.67 -11.36
CA ASN A 22 -0.56 4.13 -12.01
C ASN A 22 -0.76 5.50 -12.66
N THR A 23 0.33 6.21 -12.91
CA THR A 23 0.30 7.49 -13.64
C THR A 23 0.12 7.32 -15.15
N SER A 24 0.31 6.10 -15.66
CA SER A 24 0.16 5.74 -17.07
C SER A 24 -0.24 4.28 -17.15
N ASN A 25 -1.45 4.00 -17.61
CA ASN A 25 -1.96 2.65 -17.83
C ASN A 25 -2.14 2.38 -19.32
N THR A 26 -1.87 1.13 -19.73
CA THR A 26 -2.20 0.65 -21.08
C THR A 26 -3.70 0.35 -21.23
N LEU A 27 -4.35 -0.03 -20.13
CA LEU A 27 -5.79 -0.25 -20.04
C LEU A 27 -6.45 0.96 -19.37
N PRO A 28 -7.21 1.80 -20.12
CA PRO A 28 -7.81 3.03 -19.57
C PRO A 28 -8.78 2.79 -18.40
N ILE A 29 -9.44 1.63 -18.34
CA ILE A 29 -10.35 1.27 -17.23
C ILE A 29 -9.64 1.22 -15.87
N LEU A 30 -8.30 1.07 -15.86
CA LEU A 30 -7.47 1.11 -14.63
C LEU A 30 -7.16 2.55 -14.16
N ASP A 31 -7.62 3.58 -14.88
CA ASP A 31 -7.61 4.97 -14.42
C ASP A 31 -8.92 5.34 -13.68
N ASP A 32 -9.85 4.40 -13.59
CA ASP A 32 -11.14 4.56 -12.93
C ASP A 32 -11.17 3.89 -11.55
N PHE A 33 -12.13 4.29 -10.74
CA PHE A 33 -12.61 3.52 -9.62
C PHE A 33 -13.85 2.72 -10.02
N LEU A 34 -13.88 1.43 -9.69
CA LEU A 34 -15.09 0.62 -9.77
C LEU A 34 -15.97 0.91 -8.55
N PHE A 35 -17.19 1.40 -8.78
CA PHE A 35 -18.22 1.60 -7.78
C PHE A 35 -19.24 0.46 -7.89
N GLU A 36 -19.42 -0.30 -6.81
CA GLU A 36 -20.43 -1.33 -6.68
C GLU A 36 -21.35 -1.02 -5.50
N LEU A 37 -22.63 -0.76 -5.78
CA LEU A 37 -23.65 -0.59 -4.75
C LEU A 37 -24.39 -1.91 -4.57
N LYS A 38 -24.25 -2.52 -3.39
CA LYS A 38 -24.96 -3.74 -3.00
C LYS A 38 -25.61 -3.51 -1.65
N GLU A 39 -26.94 -3.67 -1.60
CA GLU A 39 -27.74 -3.42 -0.38
C GLU A 39 -27.45 -2.02 0.18
N ASP A 40 -27.00 -1.94 1.44
CA ASP A 40 -26.71 -0.72 2.17
C ASP A 40 -25.21 -0.39 2.20
N ALA A 41 -24.41 -0.94 1.29
CA ALA A 41 -22.97 -0.71 1.22
C ALA A 41 -22.50 -0.33 -0.18
N LEU A 42 -21.63 0.67 -0.23
CA LEU A 42 -20.87 1.03 -1.42
C LEU A 42 -19.46 0.46 -1.32
N MET A 43 -19.13 -0.47 -2.21
CA MET A 43 -17.76 -0.94 -2.40
C MET A 43 -17.10 -0.12 -3.50
N ILE A 44 -15.89 0.37 -3.24
CA ILE A 44 -15.10 1.10 -4.22
C ILE A 44 -13.76 0.41 -4.38
N THR A 45 -13.43 0.03 -5.61
CA THR A 45 -12.23 -0.74 -5.94
C THR A 45 -11.32 0.01 -6.90
N ALA A 46 -10.02 -0.03 -6.63
CA ALA A 46 -8.94 0.41 -7.50
C ALA A 46 -8.01 -0.78 -7.77
N SER A 47 -7.49 -0.90 -8.99
CA SER A 47 -6.57 -1.98 -9.35
C SER A 47 -5.51 -1.52 -10.34
N ASP A 48 -4.31 -2.07 -10.24
CA ASP A 48 -3.28 -2.04 -11.28
C ASP A 48 -2.93 -3.44 -11.80
N LEU A 49 -3.86 -4.39 -11.64
CA LEU A 49 -3.72 -5.83 -11.90
C LEU A 49 -2.81 -6.60 -10.94
N GLU A 50 -1.80 -5.95 -10.36
CA GLU A 50 -0.87 -6.58 -9.40
C GLU A 50 -1.31 -6.34 -7.95
N THR A 51 -1.95 -5.20 -7.71
CA THR A 51 -2.51 -4.74 -6.43
C THR A 51 -3.94 -4.31 -6.69
N THR A 52 -4.86 -4.85 -5.90
CA THR A 52 -6.26 -4.44 -5.88
C THR A 52 -6.60 -4.00 -4.47
N MET A 53 -7.23 -2.85 -4.33
CA MET A 53 -7.66 -2.33 -3.04
C MET A 53 -9.14 -1.98 -3.13
N THR A 54 -9.89 -2.42 -2.14
CA THR A 54 -11.33 -2.19 -2.01
C THR A 54 -11.60 -1.55 -0.66
N VAL A 55 -12.45 -0.53 -0.65
CA VAL A 55 -13.02 0.04 0.58
C VAL A 55 -14.51 -0.22 0.59
N SER A 56 -15.05 -0.55 1.76
CA SER A 56 -16.50 -0.70 1.96
C SER A 56 -17.01 0.47 2.78
N ILE A 57 -18.01 1.19 2.27
CA ILE A 57 -18.62 2.33 2.96
C ILE A 57 -20.08 1.98 3.24
N PRO A 58 -20.49 1.82 4.51
CA PRO A 58 -21.90 1.68 4.84
C PRO A 58 -22.64 2.98 4.52
N LEU A 59 -23.85 2.86 3.99
CA LEU A 59 -24.68 3.96 3.55
C LEU A 59 -26.01 3.98 4.32
N ASP A 60 -26.44 5.18 4.73
CA ASP A 60 -27.76 5.34 5.37
C ASP A 60 -28.92 5.22 4.38
N LYS A 61 -28.67 5.55 3.10
CA LYS A 61 -29.67 5.54 2.02
C LYS A 61 -29.03 5.12 0.70
N ALA A 62 -29.52 4.01 0.17
CA ALA A 62 -29.12 3.44 -1.11
C ALA A 62 -30.36 2.94 -1.87
N GLU A 63 -30.39 3.20 -3.18
CA GLU A 63 -31.44 2.76 -4.09
C GLU A 63 -30.79 2.28 -5.40
N ASP A 64 -31.47 1.36 -6.09
CA ASP A 64 -31.08 0.82 -7.38
C ASP A 64 -29.65 0.23 -7.44
N PRO A 65 -29.40 -0.92 -6.78
CA PRO A 65 -28.10 -1.60 -6.80
C PRO A 65 -27.51 -1.76 -8.20
N GLY A 66 -26.19 -1.77 -8.32
CA GLY A 66 -25.51 -1.94 -9.61
C GLY A 66 -24.02 -1.63 -9.54
N ALA A 67 -23.40 -1.51 -10.71
CA ALA A 67 -21.98 -1.20 -10.82
C ALA A 67 -21.71 -0.18 -11.95
N VAL A 68 -20.66 0.63 -11.79
CA VAL A 68 -20.16 1.58 -12.79
C VAL A 68 -18.69 1.88 -12.47
N THR A 69 -17.87 2.18 -13.48
CA THR A 69 -16.54 2.73 -13.23
C THR A 69 -16.55 4.25 -13.43
N ILE A 70 -15.82 4.99 -12.60
CA ILE A 70 -15.80 6.46 -12.61
C ILE A 70 -14.35 6.93 -12.70
N PRO A 71 -14.00 7.84 -13.64
CA PRO A 71 -12.64 8.34 -13.77
C PRO A 71 -12.11 8.96 -12.47
N ALA A 72 -11.02 8.38 -11.95
CA ALA A 72 -10.57 8.63 -10.58
C ALA A 72 -10.12 10.08 -10.37
N LYS A 73 -9.34 10.61 -11.32
CA LYS A 73 -8.73 11.93 -11.21
C LYS A 73 -9.77 13.04 -11.10
N ILE A 74 -10.72 13.10 -12.03
CA ILE A 74 -11.75 14.14 -12.03
C ILE A 74 -12.68 14.01 -10.81
N LEU A 75 -12.96 12.78 -10.36
CA LEU A 75 -13.78 12.55 -9.18
C LEU A 75 -13.09 13.05 -7.91
N ILE A 76 -11.82 12.70 -7.70
CA ILE A 76 -11.02 13.17 -6.56
C ILE A 76 -10.89 14.69 -6.57
N ASP A 77 -10.53 15.26 -7.73
CA ASP A 77 -10.34 16.71 -7.86
C ASP A 77 -11.65 17.45 -7.57
N THR A 78 -12.80 16.92 -8.00
CA THR A 78 -14.12 17.46 -7.69
C THR A 78 -14.42 17.39 -6.19
N LEU A 79 -14.27 16.22 -5.57
CA LEU A 79 -14.60 16.01 -4.15
C LEU A 79 -13.71 16.84 -3.20
N LYS A 80 -12.45 17.10 -3.58
CA LYS A 80 -11.54 17.99 -2.82
C LYS A 80 -12.01 19.44 -2.75
N THR A 81 -12.91 19.87 -3.65
CA THR A 81 -13.45 21.23 -3.64
C THR A 81 -14.62 21.40 -2.67
N PHE A 82 -15.21 20.30 -2.20
CA PHE A 82 -16.38 20.34 -1.33
C PHE A 82 -15.98 20.54 0.12
N ALA A 83 -16.79 21.31 0.86
CA ALA A 83 -16.79 21.26 2.31
C ALA A 83 -17.29 19.88 2.79
N ASP A 84 -17.22 19.60 4.09
CA ASP A 84 -17.77 18.37 4.67
C ASP A 84 -19.31 18.43 4.67
N ILE A 85 -19.91 17.96 3.58
CA ILE A 85 -21.36 17.98 3.33
C ILE A 85 -21.80 16.65 2.74
N PRO A 86 -23.09 16.28 2.89
CA PRO A 86 -23.65 15.13 2.18
C PRO A 86 -23.63 15.37 0.66
N VAL A 87 -23.16 14.37 -0.09
CA VAL A 87 -23.17 14.35 -1.55
C VAL A 87 -24.04 13.21 -2.04
N GLN A 88 -24.95 13.53 -2.98
CA GLN A 88 -25.82 12.55 -3.59
C GLN A 88 -25.29 12.17 -4.97
N PHE A 89 -25.08 10.88 -5.21
CA PHE A 89 -24.78 10.33 -6.51
C PHE A 89 -26.05 9.76 -7.14
N THR A 90 -26.27 10.05 -8.42
CA THR A 90 -27.32 9.44 -9.24
C THR A 90 -26.71 8.98 -10.55
N ILE A 91 -26.65 7.66 -10.77
CA ILE A 91 -26.06 7.03 -11.94
C ILE A 91 -27.15 6.39 -12.78
N ASN A 92 -27.22 6.80 -14.05
CA ASN A 92 -28.06 6.20 -15.06
C ASN A 92 -27.37 4.94 -15.62
N LYS A 93 -28.02 3.77 -15.50
CA LYS A 93 -27.45 2.48 -15.92
C LYS A 93 -27.35 2.31 -17.44
N GLU A 94 -28.18 3.02 -18.21
CA GLU A 94 -28.20 2.92 -19.67
C GLU A 94 -27.16 3.83 -20.31
N THR A 95 -27.05 5.07 -19.83
CA THR A 95 -26.13 6.07 -20.39
C THR A 95 -24.79 6.14 -19.67
N LEU A 96 -24.68 5.52 -18.48
CA LEU A 96 -23.52 5.61 -17.58
C LEU A 96 -23.20 7.04 -17.13
N GLY A 97 -24.16 7.96 -17.27
CA GLY A 97 -24.04 9.31 -16.77
C GLY A 97 -24.09 9.33 -15.24
N VAL A 98 -23.08 9.94 -14.62
CA VAL A 98 -22.96 10.13 -13.17
C VAL A 98 -23.28 11.59 -12.85
N GLU A 99 -24.38 11.82 -12.13
CA GLU A 99 -24.72 13.13 -11.58
C GLU A 99 -24.37 13.17 -10.09
N ILE A 100 -23.58 14.17 -9.69
CA ILE A 100 -23.20 14.45 -8.30
C ILE A 100 -23.90 15.73 -7.89
N SER A 101 -24.73 15.68 -6.84
CA SER A 101 -25.37 16.85 -6.24
C SER A 101 -24.79 17.12 -4.85
N ALA A 102 -24.36 18.36 -4.62
CA ALA A 102 -23.71 18.79 -3.39
C ALA A 102 -24.14 20.23 -3.05
N GLY A 103 -24.99 20.41 -2.04
CA GLY A 103 -25.65 21.70 -1.79
C GLY A 103 -26.43 22.17 -3.02
N ASP A 104 -26.16 23.39 -3.48
CA ASP A 104 -26.77 23.97 -4.69
C ASP A 104 -26.05 23.58 -6.00
N GLY A 105 -24.91 22.88 -5.90
CA GLY A 105 -24.09 22.47 -7.03
C GLY A 105 -24.53 21.14 -7.66
N LYS A 106 -24.48 21.07 -9.00
CA LYS A 106 -24.66 19.84 -9.77
C LYS A 106 -23.51 19.63 -10.74
N TYR A 107 -22.93 18.44 -10.71
CA TYR A 107 -21.78 18.07 -11.51
C TYR A 107 -22.11 16.80 -12.29
N LYS A 108 -21.61 16.71 -13.52
CA LYS A 108 -21.85 15.57 -14.40
C LYS A 108 -20.53 15.01 -14.90
N LEU A 109 -20.41 13.70 -14.81
CA LEU A 109 -19.30 12.91 -15.30
C LEU A 109 -19.86 11.77 -16.15
N SER A 110 -19.05 11.25 -17.06
CA SER A 110 -19.35 10.00 -17.75
C SER A 110 -18.55 8.90 -17.09
N GLY A 111 -19.24 7.85 -16.64
CA GLY A 111 -18.59 6.60 -16.22
C GLY A 111 -18.37 5.65 -17.40
N HIS A 112 -17.76 4.50 -17.12
CA HIS A 112 -17.63 3.41 -18.08
C HIS A 112 -18.29 2.13 -17.54
N LYS A 113 -18.41 1.12 -18.42
CA LYS A 113 -19.02 -0.17 -18.06
C LYS A 113 -18.11 -0.91 -17.09
N SER A 114 -18.70 -1.48 -16.04
CA SER A 114 -17.97 -2.28 -15.05
C SER A 114 -17.47 -3.62 -15.56
N ASP A 115 -18.05 -4.14 -16.65
CA ASP A 115 -17.82 -5.51 -17.12
C ASP A 115 -16.36 -5.77 -17.54
N GLU A 116 -15.62 -4.72 -17.88
CA GLU A 116 -14.20 -4.78 -18.27
C GLU A 116 -13.24 -4.55 -17.10
N PHE A 117 -13.76 -4.19 -15.92
CA PHE A 117 -12.92 -3.96 -14.75
C PHE A 117 -12.39 -5.30 -14.20
N PRO A 118 -11.08 -5.41 -13.91
CA PRO A 118 -10.50 -6.67 -13.46
C PRO A 118 -11.06 -7.11 -12.11
N GLN A 119 -11.32 -8.40 -11.97
CA GLN A 119 -11.66 -9.01 -10.69
C GLN A 119 -10.40 -9.22 -9.85
N ALA A 120 -10.52 -9.02 -8.54
CA ALA A 120 -9.46 -9.40 -7.61
C ALA A 120 -9.29 -10.93 -7.62
N PRO A 121 -8.06 -11.45 -7.51
CA PRO A 121 -7.85 -12.88 -7.36
C PRO A 121 -8.45 -13.35 -6.03
N GLU A 122 -9.16 -14.48 -6.06
CA GLU A 122 -9.54 -15.19 -4.84
C GLU A 122 -8.31 -15.94 -4.30
N LEU A 123 -8.10 -15.86 -2.99
CA LEU A 123 -7.00 -16.58 -2.35
C LEU A 123 -7.54 -17.92 -1.83
N GLU A 124 -7.05 -19.00 -2.43
CA GLU A 124 -7.28 -20.36 -1.95
C GLU A 124 -6.14 -20.81 -1.03
N GLU A 125 -6.42 -21.80 -0.16
CA GLU A 125 -5.44 -22.46 0.71
C GLU A 125 -4.58 -21.48 1.52
N THR A 126 -5.23 -20.49 2.15
CA THR A 126 -4.53 -19.42 2.86
C THR A 126 -4.12 -19.80 4.27
N THR A 127 -3.01 -19.23 4.70
CA THR A 127 -2.65 -19.07 6.11
C THR A 127 -3.01 -17.65 6.55
N SER A 128 -3.33 -17.46 7.82
CA SER A 128 -3.66 -16.14 8.36
C SER A 128 -2.77 -15.76 9.54
N VAL A 129 -2.52 -14.46 9.69
CA VAL A 129 -1.85 -13.89 10.86
C VAL A 129 -2.35 -12.48 11.14
N ALA A 130 -2.44 -12.10 12.41
CA ALA A 130 -2.74 -10.74 12.82
C ALA A 130 -1.45 -10.01 13.23
N ILE A 131 -1.25 -8.79 12.73
CA ILE A 131 -0.10 -7.94 13.07
C ILE A 131 -0.58 -6.57 13.52
N SER A 132 -0.02 -6.02 14.60
CA SER A 132 -0.37 -4.66 15.00
C SER A 132 0.07 -3.64 13.94
N THR A 133 -0.72 -2.57 13.77
CA THR A 133 -0.42 -1.51 12.81
C THR A 133 0.93 -0.85 13.09
N ASP A 134 1.28 -0.64 14.36
CA ASP A 134 2.58 -0.09 14.75
C ASP A 134 3.74 -0.99 14.32
N LEU A 135 3.64 -2.31 14.56
CA LEU A 135 4.70 -3.26 14.19
C LEU A 135 4.91 -3.26 12.67
N LEU A 136 3.81 -3.37 11.90
CA LEU A 136 3.87 -3.43 10.44
C LEU A 136 4.40 -2.12 9.84
N VAL A 137 3.89 -0.96 10.26
CA VAL A 137 4.35 0.34 9.76
C VAL A 137 5.82 0.59 10.12
N ASN A 138 6.25 0.23 11.33
CA ASN A 138 7.65 0.33 11.73
C ASN A 138 8.54 -0.60 10.91
N ALA A 139 8.12 -1.86 10.69
CA ALA A 139 8.86 -2.80 9.87
C ALA A 139 9.06 -2.26 8.43
N ILE A 140 8.00 -1.73 7.82
CA ILE A 140 8.05 -1.12 6.49
C ILE A 140 9.01 0.08 6.47
N ASN A 141 8.85 1.03 7.40
CA ASN A 141 9.68 2.24 7.44
C ASN A 141 11.17 1.92 7.68
N LYS A 142 11.47 0.86 8.42
CA LYS A 142 12.85 0.43 8.71
C LYS A 142 13.50 -0.31 7.54
N THR A 143 12.74 -0.97 6.67
CA THR A 143 13.30 -1.88 5.66
C THR A 143 13.15 -1.36 4.22
N LEU A 144 12.01 -0.75 3.87
CA LEU A 144 11.62 -0.47 2.49
C LEU A 144 12.61 0.38 1.70
N PHE A 145 13.37 1.28 2.35
CA PHE A 145 14.37 2.11 1.66
C PHE A 145 15.59 1.32 1.17
N ALA A 146 15.77 0.09 1.63
CA ALA A 146 16.89 -0.77 1.27
C ALA A 146 16.59 -1.70 0.08
N THR A 147 15.37 -1.72 -0.46
CA THR A 147 15.05 -2.48 -1.69
C THR A 147 15.85 -1.97 -2.89
N GLY A 148 16.29 -2.87 -3.77
CA GLY A 148 16.86 -2.54 -5.07
C GLY A 148 15.80 -2.18 -6.12
N ASN A 149 16.26 -1.72 -7.29
CA ASN A 149 15.44 -1.49 -8.48
C ASN A 149 16.01 -2.22 -9.71
N ASP A 150 16.78 -3.29 -9.47
CA ASP A 150 17.44 -4.07 -10.53
C ASP A 150 16.48 -5.11 -11.11
N GLU A 151 16.08 -4.92 -12.37
CA GLU A 151 15.14 -5.81 -13.07
C GLU A 151 15.66 -7.24 -13.22
N LEU A 152 16.99 -7.45 -13.21
CA LEU A 152 17.58 -8.79 -13.25
C LEU A 152 17.51 -9.52 -11.91
N ARG A 153 17.20 -8.80 -10.83
CA ARG A 153 17.09 -9.33 -9.46
C ARG A 153 15.76 -8.90 -8.83
N PRO A 154 14.62 -9.34 -9.38
CA PRO A 154 13.28 -8.90 -8.95
C PRO A 154 13.02 -9.19 -7.47
N VAL A 155 13.55 -10.29 -6.93
CA VAL A 155 13.46 -10.63 -5.49
C VAL A 155 13.96 -9.50 -4.57
N MET A 156 14.93 -8.69 -5.02
CA MET A 156 15.49 -7.58 -4.25
C MET A 156 14.68 -6.29 -4.36
N SER A 157 13.68 -6.24 -5.25
CA SER A 157 12.78 -5.08 -5.39
C SER A 157 11.70 -5.01 -4.30
N GLY A 158 11.52 -6.10 -3.55
CA GLY A 158 10.60 -6.20 -2.42
C GLY A 158 11.29 -6.33 -1.08
N VAL A 159 10.47 -6.38 -0.03
CA VAL A 159 10.89 -6.69 1.34
C VAL A 159 10.55 -8.15 1.60
N PHE A 160 11.53 -8.93 2.03
CA PHE A 160 11.33 -10.28 2.52
C PHE A 160 10.71 -10.24 3.92
N LEU A 161 9.58 -10.90 4.11
CA LEU A 161 8.94 -11.11 5.40
C LEU A 161 9.07 -12.59 5.75
N GLU A 162 9.55 -12.86 6.95
CA GLU A 162 9.63 -14.18 7.55
C GLU A 162 8.88 -14.13 8.88
N LEU A 163 7.87 -14.98 8.99
CA LEU A 163 6.98 -15.11 10.14
C LEU A 163 7.28 -16.45 10.79
N THR A 164 7.48 -16.47 12.10
CA THR A 164 7.72 -17.70 12.87
C THR A 164 6.94 -17.64 14.19
N PRO A 165 6.85 -18.76 14.92
CA PRO A 165 6.31 -18.75 16.28
C PRO A 165 7.08 -17.86 17.26
N ASP A 166 8.35 -17.54 16.98
CA ASP A 166 9.25 -16.85 17.91
C ASP A 166 9.48 -15.37 17.54
N ASP A 167 9.45 -15.03 16.25
CA ASP A 167 9.70 -13.67 15.76
C ASP A 167 9.10 -13.38 14.39
N ILE A 168 9.02 -12.09 14.08
CA ILE A 168 8.94 -11.58 12.71
C ILE A 168 10.28 -10.99 12.30
N THR A 169 10.72 -11.35 11.10
CA THR A 169 11.91 -10.80 10.46
C THR A 169 11.55 -10.17 9.12
N CYS A 170 11.95 -8.91 8.94
CA CYS A 170 11.82 -8.18 7.67
C CYS A 170 13.20 -7.82 7.13
N VAL A 171 13.47 -8.15 5.87
CA VAL A 171 14.77 -7.92 5.23
C VAL A 171 14.62 -7.22 3.89
N ALA A 172 15.49 -6.24 3.64
CA ALA A 172 15.60 -5.58 2.36
C ALA A 172 17.07 -5.31 2.03
N THR A 173 17.45 -5.48 0.76
CA THR A 173 18.81 -5.23 0.27
C THR A 173 18.80 -4.83 -1.21
N ASP A 174 19.78 -4.02 -1.60
CA ASP A 174 20.07 -3.65 -2.99
C ASP A 174 21.49 -4.11 -3.43
N ALA A 175 22.08 -5.05 -2.67
CA ALA A 175 23.45 -5.55 -2.76
C ALA A 175 24.55 -4.57 -2.30
N HIS A 176 24.23 -3.29 -2.07
CA HIS A 176 25.15 -2.31 -1.51
C HIS A 176 24.88 -2.05 -0.02
N LYS A 177 23.62 -2.12 0.39
CA LYS A 177 23.17 -2.03 1.77
C LYS A 177 22.15 -3.12 2.07
N LEU A 178 22.13 -3.56 3.32
CA LEU A 178 21.19 -4.55 3.83
C LEU A 178 20.61 -4.02 5.14
N VAL A 179 19.30 -4.17 5.30
CA VAL A 179 18.63 -3.99 6.58
C VAL A 179 17.93 -5.28 6.97
N ARG A 180 18.16 -5.72 8.20
CA ARG A 180 17.37 -6.74 8.89
C ARG A 180 16.69 -6.09 10.08
N TYR A 181 15.37 -6.17 10.12
CA TYR A 181 14.54 -5.76 11.25
C TYR A 181 13.89 -7.00 11.85
N ARG A 182 14.18 -7.31 13.12
CA ARG A 182 13.64 -8.49 13.82
C ARG A 182 12.95 -8.05 15.10
N ARG A 183 11.79 -8.63 15.39
CA ARG A 183 10.96 -8.36 16.57
C ARG A 183 10.45 -9.67 17.15
N THR A 184 10.73 -9.90 18.43
CA THR A 184 10.37 -11.12 19.18
C THR A 184 9.11 -10.96 20.04
N ASP A 185 8.44 -9.81 19.92
CA ASP A 185 7.15 -9.51 20.55
C ASP A 185 5.98 -9.76 19.60
N PHE A 186 6.20 -10.61 18.61
CA PHE A 186 5.24 -11.11 17.64
C PHE A 186 5.40 -12.62 17.50
N SER A 187 4.29 -13.32 17.30
CA SER A 187 4.28 -14.77 17.07
C SER A 187 3.25 -15.13 16.01
N ALA A 188 3.63 -15.97 15.05
CA ALA A 188 2.73 -16.60 14.09
C ALA A 188 2.44 -18.06 14.47
N SER A 189 1.26 -18.58 14.15
CA SER A 189 0.94 -20.00 14.38
C SER A 189 1.76 -20.95 13.51
N GLU A 190 2.13 -20.49 12.32
CA GLU A 190 2.89 -21.26 11.34
C GLU A 190 4.07 -20.45 10.82
N SER A 191 5.14 -21.16 10.44
CA SER A 191 6.29 -20.50 9.82
C SER A 191 6.03 -20.27 8.35
N ALA A 192 6.23 -19.04 7.89
CA ALA A 192 6.05 -18.68 6.50
C ALA A 192 7.06 -17.62 6.08
N SER A 193 7.35 -17.56 4.79
CA SER A 193 8.17 -16.50 4.24
C SER A 193 7.75 -16.12 2.84
N PHE A 194 7.72 -14.83 2.55
CA PHE A 194 7.33 -14.30 1.24
C PHE A 194 7.99 -12.94 0.98
N ILE A 195 7.99 -12.53 -0.28
CA ILE A 195 8.58 -11.25 -0.70
C ILE A 195 7.45 -10.29 -1.11
N MET A 196 7.26 -9.26 -0.30
CA MET A 196 6.25 -8.22 -0.53
C MET A 196 6.79 -7.17 -1.51
N PRO A 197 6.06 -6.85 -2.60
CA PRO A 197 6.48 -5.80 -3.50
C PRO A 197 6.44 -4.42 -2.84
N LYS A 198 7.33 -3.53 -3.31
CA LYS A 198 7.50 -2.19 -2.74
C LYS A 198 6.26 -1.31 -2.85
N LYS A 199 5.46 -1.44 -3.91
CA LYS A 199 4.28 -0.60 -4.14
C LYS A 199 3.17 -0.86 -3.11
N PRO A 200 2.67 -2.10 -2.89
CA PRO A 200 1.75 -2.43 -1.80
C PRO A 200 2.24 -1.98 -0.42
N LEU A 201 3.53 -2.15 -0.11
CA LEU A 201 4.10 -1.72 1.18
C LEU A 201 4.08 -0.20 1.35
N ASN A 202 4.34 0.56 0.27
CA ASN A 202 4.16 2.01 0.30
C ASN A 202 2.70 2.42 0.49
N GLN A 203 1.73 1.64 -0.02
CA GLN A 203 0.32 1.93 0.24
C GLN A 203 -0.04 1.67 1.69
N LEU A 204 0.29 0.48 2.21
CA LEU A 204 0.05 0.13 3.61
C LEU A 204 0.59 1.18 4.58
N LYS A 205 1.86 1.60 4.44
CA LYS A 205 2.42 2.60 5.38
C LYS A 205 1.74 3.98 5.31
N ASN A 206 1.08 4.31 4.20
CA ASN A 206 0.43 5.62 4.00
C ASN A 206 -1.01 5.62 4.49
N ILE A 207 -1.69 4.47 4.48
CA ILE A 207 -3.11 4.33 4.82
C ILE A 207 -3.32 3.79 6.23
N LEU A 208 -2.36 3.04 6.78
CA LEU A 208 -2.42 2.56 8.15
C LEU A 208 -2.08 3.69 9.12
N THR A 209 -2.98 3.93 10.07
CA THR A 209 -2.67 4.78 11.21
C THR A 209 -1.94 3.98 12.29
N VAL A 210 -0.83 4.52 12.77
CA VAL A 210 -0.02 3.89 13.82
C VAL A 210 -0.81 3.86 15.14
N ASN A 211 -0.79 2.72 15.83
CA ASN A 211 -1.51 2.44 17.09
C ASN A 211 -3.04 2.34 16.99
N GLU A 212 -3.61 2.26 15.79
CA GLU A 212 -5.06 2.09 15.60
C GLU A 212 -5.45 0.63 15.25
N GLY A 213 -4.95 -0.34 16.02
CA GLY A 213 -5.41 -1.74 15.96
C GLY A 213 -4.48 -2.71 15.24
N GLU A 214 -5.08 -3.69 14.55
CA GLU A 214 -4.40 -4.82 13.91
C GLU A 214 -4.79 -4.94 12.43
N VAL A 215 -3.88 -5.52 11.66
CA VAL A 215 -4.07 -5.90 10.26
C VAL A 215 -4.11 -7.42 10.20
N ASN A 216 -5.21 -7.97 9.71
CA ASN A 216 -5.31 -9.39 9.39
C ASN A 216 -4.69 -9.62 8.01
N ILE A 217 -3.71 -10.49 7.93
CA ILE A 217 -3.02 -10.87 6.71
C ILE A 217 -3.37 -12.30 6.39
N GLU A 218 -4.03 -12.53 5.26
CA GLU A 218 -4.21 -13.84 4.65
C GLU A 218 -3.24 -13.97 3.48
N TYR A 219 -2.53 -15.09 3.38
CA TYR A 219 -1.53 -15.26 2.33
C TYR A 219 -1.40 -16.71 1.90
N ASN A 220 -0.96 -16.89 0.65
CA ASN A 220 -0.54 -18.17 0.09
C ASN A 220 0.80 -17.97 -0.65
N GLN A 221 1.16 -18.88 -1.57
CA GLN A 221 2.43 -18.80 -2.28
C GLN A 221 2.54 -17.62 -3.26
N THR A 222 1.40 -17.11 -3.76
CA THR A 222 1.38 -16.14 -4.87
C THR A 222 0.79 -14.79 -4.49
N ASN A 223 -0.03 -14.72 -3.44
CA ASN A 223 -0.79 -13.53 -3.08
C ASN A 223 -0.82 -13.33 -1.56
N ALA A 224 -0.96 -12.06 -1.17
CA ALA A 224 -1.30 -11.67 0.18
C ALA A 224 -2.48 -10.69 0.16
N GLU A 225 -3.39 -10.84 1.12
CA GLU A 225 -4.56 -10.00 1.35
C GLU A 225 -4.47 -9.40 2.76
N PHE A 226 -4.60 -8.09 2.85
CA PHE A 226 -4.54 -7.31 4.08
C PHE A 226 -5.92 -6.74 4.37
N LYS A 227 -6.48 -7.05 5.54
CA LYS A 227 -7.78 -6.58 6.01
C LYS A 227 -7.60 -5.76 7.28
N PHE A 228 -8.09 -4.53 7.27
CA PHE A 228 -8.09 -3.62 8.42
C PHE A 228 -9.18 -2.57 8.22
N GLU A 229 -9.82 -2.15 9.32
CA GLU A 229 -10.97 -1.22 9.28
C GLU A 229 -12.00 -1.65 8.22
N ASN A 230 -12.26 -0.78 7.24
CA ASN A 230 -13.15 -1.00 6.11
C ASN A 230 -12.41 -1.27 4.79
N VAL A 231 -11.11 -1.58 4.87
CA VAL A 231 -10.19 -1.74 3.74
C VAL A 231 -9.81 -3.21 3.56
N LYS A 232 -9.78 -3.63 2.29
CA LYS A 232 -9.20 -4.88 1.84
C LYS A 232 -8.18 -4.60 0.74
N MET A 233 -6.92 -5.00 0.91
CA MET A 233 -5.89 -4.83 -0.11
C MET A 233 -5.27 -6.18 -0.46
N THR A 234 -5.38 -6.60 -1.71
CA THR A 234 -4.83 -7.84 -2.23
C THR A 234 -3.67 -7.50 -3.17
N CYS A 235 -2.53 -8.16 -3.02
CA CYS A 235 -1.41 -7.99 -3.96
C CYS A 235 -0.74 -9.31 -4.29
N ARG A 236 -0.15 -9.37 -5.49
CA ARG A 236 0.73 -10.45 -5.90
C ARG A 236 2.08 -10.36 -5.17
N LEU A 237 2.58 -11.50 -4.73
CA LEU A 237 3.91 -11.64 -4.13
C LEU A 237 4.98 -11.77 -5.21
N ILE A 238 6.21 -11.35 -4.90
CA ILE A 238 7.34 -11.55 -5.81
C ILE A 238 7.78 -13.00 -5.71
N ASP A 239 7.71 -13.71 -6.83
CA ASP A 239 8.19 -15.09 -6.93
C ASP A 239 9.73 -15.15 -6.88
N GLY A 240 10.24 -16.20 -6.24
CA GLY A 240 11.66 -16.50 -6.16
C GLY A 240 12.21 -16.59 -4.74
N LYS A 241 13.42 -17.13 -4.65
CA LYS A 241 14.13 -17.31 -3.38
C LYS A 241 14.90 -16.04 -3.02
N TYR A 242 14.64 -15.51 -1.83
CA TYR A 242 15.40 -14.36 -1.32
C TYR A 242 16.87 -14.75 -1.06
N PRO A 243 17.85 -13.87 -1.31
CA PRO A 243 19.26 -14.16 -1.03
C PRO A 243 19.50 -14.53 0.44
N ASN A 244 20.50 -15.39 0.69
CA ASN A 244 20.94 -15.71 2.06
C ASN A 244 21.60 -14.48 2.70
N TYR A 245 20.77 -13.66 3.36
CA TYR A 245 21.15 -12.38 3.94
C TYR A 245 22.02 -12.53 5.20
N GLU A 246 21.89 -13.64 5.93
CA GLU A 246 22.71 -13.90 7.12
C GLU A 246 24.20 -14.06 6.77
N ALA A 247 24.50 -14.62 5.59
CA ALA A 247 25.87 -14.87 5.15
C ALA A 247 26.71 -13.59 4.94
N VAL A 248 26.08 -12.43 4.82
CA VAL A 248 26.77 -11.14 4.60
C VAL A 248 26.78 -10.25 5.84
N ILE A 249 26.19 -10.68 6.96
CA ILE A 249 26.23 -9.95 8.23
C ILE A 249 27.52 -10.36 8.97
N PRO A 250 28.51 -9.47 9.17
CA PRO A 250 29.75 -9.82 9.84
C PRO A 250 29.49 -10.22 11.30
N THR A 251 29.91 -11.42 11.70
CA THR A 251 29.74 -11.96 13.06
C THR A 251 30.88 -11.59 14.01
N ASP A 252 32.07 -11.33 13.45
CA ASP A 252 33.28 -11.00 14.21
C ASP A 252 33.85 -9.65 13.75
N ASN A 253 33.39 -8.56 14.38
CA ASN A 253 33.91 -7.21 14.14
C ASN A 253 34.70 -6.71 15.37
N PRO A 254 36.04 -6.65 15.30
CA PRO A 254 36.86 -6.17 16.41
C PRO A 254 36.77 -4.64 16.60
N ASN A 255 36.30 -3.89 15.59
CA ASN A 255 36.27 -2.44 15.61
C ASN A 255 34.86 -1.91 15.95
N LYS A 256 34.66 -1.48 17.20
CA LYS A 256 33.39 -0.91 17.67
C LYS A 256 33.53 0.58 17.96
N LEU A 257 32.67 1.38 17.34
CA LEU A 257 32.62 2.83 17.52
C LEU A 257 31.21 3.23 18.00
N THR A 258 31.13 3.91 19.15
CA THR A 258 29.87 4.48 19.67
C THR A 258 29.87 5.99 19.43
N VAL A 259 28.84 6.51 18.77
CA VAL A 259 28.69 7.93 18.43
C VAL A 259 27.25 8.38 18.62
N ASP A 260 27.08 9.68 18.85
CA ASP A 260 25.76 10.29 18.81
C ASP A 260 25.20 10.27 17.38
N ARG A 261 24.00 9.67 17.23
CA ARG A 261 23.34 9.48 15.94
C ARG A 261 23.07 10.80 15.22
N ILE A 262 22.58 11.81 15.95
CA ILE A 262 22.17 13.08 15.35
C ILE A 262 23.39 13.89 14.90
N SER A 263 24.43 13.90 15.72
CA SER A 263 25.70 14.57 15.41
C SER A 263 26.36 13.97 14.18
N LEU A 264 26.43 12.63 14.09
CA LEU A 264 26.97 11.93 12.92
C LEU A 264 26.12 12.22 11.67
N LEU A 265 24.79 12.10 11.75
CA LEU A 265 23.89 12.37 10.62
C LEU A 265 24.07 13.80 10.09
N ASN A 266 24.13 14.79 10.99
CA ASN A 266 24.32 16.19 10.60
C ASN A 266 25.70 16.43 9.99
N ALA A 267 26.75 15.77 10.48
CA ALA A 267 28.07 15.82 9.87
C ALA A 267 28.08 15.22 8.45
N ILE A 268 27.49 14.04 8.25
CA ILE A 268 27.35 13.41 6.94
C ILE A 268 26.57 14.32 5.99
N ARG A 269 25.44 14.90 6.42
CA ARG A 269 24.65 15.83 5.60
C ARG A 269 25.45 17.04 5.15
N ARG A 270 26.28 17.63 6.02
CA ARG A 270 27.16 18.75 5.66
C ARG A 270 28.23 18.34 4.65
N VAL A 271 28.88 17.20 4.87
CA VAL A 271 29.96 16.71 3.98
C VAL A 271 29.42 16.25 2.63
N ALA A 272 28.22 15.66 2.59
CA ALA A 272 27.59 15.16 1.37
C ALA A 272 27.36 16.26 0.31
N ILE A 273 27.19 17.52 0.72
CA ILE A 273 27.08 18.68 -0.20
C ILE A 273 28.35 18.83 -1.06
N PHE A 274 29.50 18.46 -0.51
CA PHE A 274 30.81 18.55 -1.16
C PHE A 274 31.28 17.21 -1.74
N ALA A 275 30.49 16.13 -1.60
CA ALA A 275 30.82 14.84 -2.15
C ALA A 275 30.69 14.85 -3.68
N ASN A 276 31.45 13.97 -4.34
CA ASN A 276 31.31 13.77 -5.77
C ASN A 276 29.87 13.34 -6.09
N GLN A 277 29.22 14.02 -7.05
CA GLN A 277 27.81 13.80 -7.37
C GLN A 277 27.53 12.46 -8.08
N SER A 278 28.56 11.77 -8.57
CA SER A 278 28.43 10.44 -9.18
C SER A 278 28.65 9.31 -8.19
N THR A 279 29.55 9.46 -7.21
CA THR A 279 29.91 8.37 -6.28
C THR A 279 29.34 8.53 -4.88
N HIS A 280 29.01 9.76 -4.45
CA HIS A 280 28.54 10.10 -3.10
C HIS A 280 29.41 9.56 -1.95
N GLN A 281 30.68 9.28 -2.20
CA GLN A 281 31.58 8.68 -1.20
C GLN A 281 31.98 9.70 -0.13
N VAL A 282 31.95 9.24 1.14
CA VAL A 282 32.45 9.98 2.31
C VAL A 282 33.53 9.13 2.98
N ARG A 283 34.67 9.74 3.30
CA ARG A 283 35.77 9.05 3.99
C ARG A 283 35.66 9.28 5.50
N PHE A 284 35.63 8.19 6.25
CA PHE A 284 35.76 8.19 7.70
C PHE A 284 37.22 7.99 8.08
N LYS A 285 37.76 8.87 8.92
CA LYS A 285 39.02 8.63 9.64
C LYS A 285 38.67 8.38 11.10
N VAL A 286 38.87 7.16 11.55
CA VAL A 286 38.64 6.75 12.94
C VAL A 286 40.00 6.64 13.62
N SER A 287 40.17 7.30 14.76
CA SER A 287 41.34 7.20 15.63
C SER A 287 40.87 6.91 17.04
N GLY A 288 41.45 5.89 17.66
CA GLY A 288 41.27 5.56 19.08
C GLY A 288 42.41 6.12 19.91
#